data_AF-A0A7Z9KZ44-F1
#
_entry.id   AF-A0A7Z9KZ44-F1
#
_cell.length_a   1.000
_cell.length_b   1.000
_cell.length_c   1.000
_cell.angle_alpha   90.00
_cell.angle_beta   90.00
_cell.angle_gamma   90.00
#
_symmetry.space_group_name_H-M   'P 1'
#
loop_
_entity.id
_entity.type
_entity.pdbx_description
1 polymer ?
#
loop_
_entity_poly.entity_id
_entity_poly.type
_entity_poly.pdbx_seq_one_letter_code
_entity_poly.pdbx_strand_id
1 'polypeptide(L)'
;MGVEFFIPKWLKSHHMIYIYSHMLIIPLVDIYASGLDWLLDGAEAPIGLGFFFAVTYLNGIVLEFGRKIRTPENEEEGVISYTGLFGTQRGVIYWILLMLATMLLNIAASIYAGYGMVAFIILGVMFVVCTLPGFLFLRNQTQKLSKLIEYSSGLWTLGMYISLGGGPMITKLFFE
;
A
#
# COMPACT_ATOMS: atom_id res chain seq x y z
N MET A 1 -16.90 -22.76 -0.88
CA MET A 1 -16.87 -21.61 0.05
C MET A 1 -15.64 -21.77 0.92
N GLY A 2 -14.66 -20.89 0.81
CA GLY A 2 -13.51 -20.93 1.71
C GLY A 2 -13.96 -20.73 3.15
N VAL A 3 -13.41 -21.51 4.08
CA VAL A 3 -13.57 -21.29 5.52
C VAL A 3 -12.73 -20.08 5.91
N GLU A 4 -13.20 -18.88 5.58
CA GLU A 4 -12.51 -17.62 5.89
C GLU A 4 -12.28 -17.50 7.39
N PHE A 5 -11.05 -17.79 7.81
CA PHE A 5 -10.59 -17.81 9.21
C PHE A 5 -11.58 -18.49 10.18
N PHE A 6 -12.29 -19.52 9.70
CA PHE A 6 -13.27 -20.29 10.46
C PHE A 6 -14.48 -19.51 11.04
N ILE A 7 -14.66 -18.22 10.74
CA ILE A 7 -15.79 -17.39 11.23
C ILE A 7 -16.39 -16.48 10.12
N PRO A 8 -16.86 -17.05 9.00
CA PRO A 8 -17.24 -16.27 7.81
C PRO A 8 -18.43 -15.32 8.00
N LYS A 9 -19.42 -15.68 8.84
CA LYS A 9 -20.60 -14.83 9.07
C LYS A 9 -20.24 -13.55 9.83
N TRP A 10 -19.31 -13.62 10.78
CA TRP A 10 -18.86 -12.48 11.57
C TRP A 10 -17.87 -11.60 10.79
N LEU A 11 -17.00 -12.20 9.97
CA LEU A 11 -16.09 -11.45 9.10
C LEU A 11 -16.83 -10.66 8.02
N LYS A 12 -17.91 -11.22 7.48
CA LYS A 12 -18.80 -10.49 6.55
C LYS A 12 -19.39 -9.21 7.13
N SER A 13 -19.72 -9.19 8.42
CA SER A 13 -20.21 -7.96 9.08
C SER A 13 -19.09 -7.01 9.50
N HIS A 14 -17.84 -7.48 9.55
CA HIS A 14 -16.65 -6.70 9.92
C HIS A 14 -15.62 -6.66 8.78
N HIS A 15 -16.06 -6.19 7.62
CA HIS A 15 -15.28 -6.19 6.38
C HIS A 15 -13.88 -5.56 6.51
N MET A 16 -13.72 -4.51 7.32
CA MET A 16 -12.41 -3.90 7.59
C MET A 16 -11.45 -4.89 8.29
N ILE A 17 -11.92 -5.59 9.31
CA ILE A 17 -11.12 -6.57 10.06
C ILE A 17 -10.71 -7.71 9.14
N TYR A 18 -11.64 -8.17 8.30
CA TYR A 18 -11.35 -9.18 7.29
C TYR A 18 -10.21 -8.74 6.38
N ILE A 19 -10.25 -7.53 5.83
CA ILE A 19 -9.21 -7.03 4.92
C ILE A 19 -7.87 -6.85 5.65
N TYR A 20 -7.86 -6.24 6.83
CA TYR A 20 -6.61 -6.10 7.60
C TYR A 20 -5.97 -7.45 7.93
N SER A 21 -6.78 -8.45 8.28
CA SER A 21 -6.29 -9.80 8.56
C SER A 21 -5.81 -10.52 7.30
N HIS A 22 -6.51 -10.34 6.17
CA HIS A 22 -6.14 -10.95 4.90
C HIS A 22 -4.83 -10.37 4.37
N MET A 23 -4.62 -9.06 4.50
CA MET A 23 -3.40 -8.40 4.04
C MET A 23 -2.16 -8.82 4.84
N LEU A 24 -2.31 -9.40 6.04
CA LEU A 24 -1.17 -9.92 6.83
C LEU A 24 -0.48 -11.11 6.17
N ILE A 25 -1.13 -11.80 5.22
CA ILE A 25 -0.51 -12.94 4.55
C ILE A 25 0.74 -12.53 3.78
N ILE A 26 0.76 -11.33 3.19
CA ILE A 26 1.87 -10.82 2.39
C ILE A 26 3.13 -10.63 3.25
N PRO A 27 3.13 -9.81 4.32
CA PRO A 27 4.32 -9.65 5.15
C PRO A 27 4.73 -10.94 5.86
N LEU A 28 3.79 -11.85 6.19
CA LEU A 28 4.16 -13.15 6.77
C LEU A 28 4.92 -14.04 5.78
N VAL A 29 4.50 -14.06 4.52
CA VAL A 29 5.23 -14.75 3.45
C VAL A 29 6.58 -14.08 3.22
N ASP A 30 6.65 -12.76 3.22
CA ASP A 30 7.91 -12.03 3.05
C ASP A 30 8.88 -12.30 4.21
N ILE A 31 8.40 -12.32 5.46
CA ILE A 31 9.20 -12.69 6.65
C ILE A 31 9.71 -14.12 6.52
N TYR A 32 8.85 -15.06 6.13
CA TYR A 32 9.24 -16.46 5.99
C TYR A 32 10.30 -16.64 4.89
N ALA A 33 10.06 -16.04 3.72
CA ALA A 33 10.98 -16.15 2.59
C ALA A 33 12.34 -15.51 2.89
N SER A 34 12.35 -14.28 3.42
CA SER A 34 13.60 -13.59 3.71
C SER A 34 14.30 -14.12 4.96
N GLY A 35 13.56 -14.57 5.98
CA GLY A 35 14.12 -15.15 7.19
C GLY A 35 14.92 -16.45 6.95
N LEU A 36 14.61 -17.19 5.87
CA LEU A 36 15.42 -18.35 5.46
C LEU A 36 16.83 -17.95 5.08
N ASP A 37 17.01 -16.84 4.36
CA ASP A 37 18.33 -16.37 3.94
C ASP A 37 19.21 -16.06 5.16
N TRP A 38 18.67 -15.37 6.17
CA TRP A 38 19.46 -14.97 7.34
C TRP A 38 19.71 -16.16 8.28
N LEU A 39 18.78 -17.11 8.34
CA LEU A 39 18.98 -18.37 9.05
C LEU A 39 20.13 -19.17 8.41
N LEU A 40 20.18 -19.23 7.08
CA LEU A 40 21.25 -19.92 6.35
C LEU A 40 22.60 -19.21 6.49
N ASP A 41 22.60 -17.87 6.49
CA ASP A 41 23.80 -17.06 6.68
C ASP A 41 24.23 -16.93 8.16
N GLY A 42 23.45 -17.48 9.10
CA GLY A 42 23.70 -17.36 10.54
C GLY A 42 23.63 -15.91 11.06
N ALA A 43 22.94 -15.03 10.34
CA ALA A 43 22.83 -13.61 10.63
C ALA A 43 21.57 -13.29 11.42
N GLU A 44 21.62 -12.23 12.22
CA GLU A 44 20.44 -11.68 12.88
C GLU A 44 19.52 -10.96 11.88
N ALA A 45 18.24 -10.83 12.25
CA ALA A 45 17.25 -10.14 11.45
C ALA A 45 17.59 -8.66 11.20
N PRO A 46 17.77 -8.23 9.95
CA PRO A 46 18.01 -6.82 9.66
C PRO A 46 16.81 -5.96 10.06
N ILE A 47 17.04 -4.99 10.95
CA ILE A 47 16.00 -4.04 11.42
C ILE A 47 15.34 -3.30 10.24
N GLY A 48 16.10 -3.03 9.18
CA GLY A 48 15.63 -2.39 7.95
C GLY A 48 14.44 -3.09 7.29
N LEU A 49 14.31 -4.41 7.47
CA LEU A 49 13.21 -5.18 6.90
C LEU A 49 11.89 -5.00 7.65
N GLY A 50 11.94 -4.60 8.92
CA GLY A 50 10.74 -4.17 9.63
C GLY A 50 10.03 -3.03 8.91
N PHE A 51 10.79 -2.06 8.36
CA PHE A 51 10.23 -1.00 7.52
C PHE A 51 9.67 -1.54 6.22
N PHE A 52 10.37 -2.48 5.57
CA PHE A 52 9.91 -3.11 4.33
C PHE A 52 8.55 -3.79 4.54
N PHE A 53 8.41 -4.64 5.56
CA PHE A 53 7.14 -5.33 5.85
C PHE A 53 6.02 -4.35 6.20
N ALA A 54 6.30 -3.30 6.98
CA ALA A 54 5.30 -2.29 7.32
C ALA A 54 4.81 -1.53 6.09
N VAL A 55 5.73 -1.15 5.19
CA VAL A 55 5.40 -0.46 3.94
C VAL A 55 4.63 -1.38 2.98
N THR A 56 5.06 -2.65 2.81
CA THR A 56 4.36 -3.66 2.01
C THR A 56 2.94 -3.86 2.49
N TYR A 57 2.74 -4.04 3.80
CA TYR A 57 1.42 -4.23 4.39
C TYR A 57 0.49 -3.04 4.12
N LEU A 58 0.97 -1.83 4.38
CA LEU A 58 0.18 -0.62 4.16
C LEU A 58 -0.08 -0.34 2.67
N ASN A 59 0.86 -0.65 1.78
CA ASN A 59 0.65 -0.56 0.34
C ASN A 59 -0.45 -1.53 -0.15
N GLY A 60 -0.52 -2.74 0.42
CA GLY A 60 -1.63 -3.66 0.16
C GLY A 60 -2.99 -3.04 0.51
N ILE A 61 -3.05 -2.31 1.62
CA ILE A 61 -4.25 -1.57 2.04
C ILE A 61 -4.53 -0.38 1.09
N VAL A 62 -3.50 0.38 0.68
CA VAL A 62 -3.64 1.47 -0.32
C VAL A 62 -4.24 0.95 -1.62
N LEU A 63 -3.76 -0.18 -2.14
CA LEU A 63 -4.28 -0.81 -3.36
C LEU A 63 -5.74 -1.23 -3.20
N GLU A 64 -6.06 -1.89 -2.08
CA GLU A 64 -7.42 -2.36 -1.82
C GLU A 64 -8.40 -1.19 -1.66
N PHE A 65 -7.98 -0.10 -1.00
CA PHE A 65 -8.75 1.14 -0.93
C PHE A 65 -8.91 1.79 -2.31
N GLY A 66 -7.81 1.96 -3.05
CA GLY A 66 -7.81 2.58 -4.38
C GLY A 66 -8.74 1.90 -5.37
N ARG A 67 -8.73 0.56 -5.41
CA ARG A 67 -9.59 -0.27 -6.27
C ARG A 67 -11.07 -0.20 -5.89
N LYS A 68 -11.37 0.12 -4.62
CA LYS A 68 -12.74 0.17 -4.08
C LYS A 68 -13.28 1.58 -3.88
N ILE A 69 -12.56 2.60 -4.34
CA ILE A 69 -13.09 3.95 -4.52
C ILE A 69 -13.88 3.97 -5.83
N ARG A 70 -15.20 4.00 -5.72
CA ARG A 70 -16.13 4.05 -6.87
C ARG A 70 -17.06 5.25 -6.74
N THR A 71 -17.63 5.71 -7.85
CA THR A 71 -18.69 6.71 -7.75
C THR A 71 -20.01 6.02 -7.34
N PRO A 72 -20.98 6.78 -6.79
CA PRO A 72 -22.27 6.22 -6.36
C PRO A 72 -23.03 5.46 -7.46
N GLU A 73 -22.85 5.87 -8.72
CA GLU A 73 -23.55 5.30 -9.88
C GLU A 73 -23.02 3.92 -10.30
N ASN A 74 -21.81 3.53 -9.88
CA ASN A 74 -21.14 2.27 -10.24
C ASN A 74 -20.90 1.37 -9.02
N GLU A 75 -21.66 1.57 -7.94
CA GLU A 75 -21.67 0.63 -6.84
C GLU A 75 -22.39 -0.65 -7.29
N GLU A 76 -21.65 -1.76 -7.33
CA GLU A 76 -22.21 -3.07 -7.67
C GLU A 76 -23.08 -3.55 -6.49
N GLU A 77 -24.32 -3.93 -6.77
CA GLU A 77 -25.20 -4.54 -5.76
C GLU A 77 -24.52 -5.79 -5.17
N GLY A 78 -24.20 -5.74 -3.87
CA GLY A 78 -23.56 -6.84 -3.14
C GLY A 78 -22.04 -6.71 -2.96
N VAL A 79 -21.38 -5.70 -3.54
CA VAL A 79 -19.95 -5.43 -3.31
C VAL A 79 -19.79 -4.23 -2.38
N ILE A 80 -19.14 -4.45 -1.23
CA ILE A 80 -18.88 -3.39 -0.25
C ILE A 80 -17.78 -2.45 -0.79
N SER A 81 -18.19 -1.29 -1.29
CA SER A 81 -17.31 -0.16 -1.64
C SER A 81 -16.97 0.66 -0.39
N TYR A 82 -15.78 1.26 -0.36
CA TYR A 82 -15.42 2.16 0.76
C TYR A 82 -16.11 3.52 0.66
N THR A 83 -16.49 3.92 -0.55
CA THR A 83 -17.31 5.09 -0.80
C THR A 83 -18.75 4.89 -0.30
N GLY A 84 -19.28 3.67 -0.34
CA GLY A 84 -20.58 3.32 0.24
C GLY A 84 -20.52 3.17 1.77
N LEU A 85 -19.44 2.61 2.31
CA LEU A 85 -19.26 2.46 3.77
C LEU A 85 -19.01 3.77 4.51
N PHE A 86 -18.10 4.61 4.00
CA PHE A 86 -17.64 5.82 4.71
C PHE A 86 -18.18 7.11 4.10
N GLY A 87 -18.78 7.05 2.92
CA GLY A 87 -19.11 8.20 2.09
C GLY A 87 -18.02 8.50 1.06
N THR A 88 -18.43 8.98 -0.11
CA THR A 88 -17.58 9.15 -1.31
C THR A 88 -16.34 10.00 -1.05
N GLN A 89 -16.46 11.06 -0.24
CA GLN A 89 -15.33 11.93 0.09
C GLN A 89 -14.41 11.33 1.17
N ARG A 90 -14.98 10.69 2.20
CA ARG A 90 -14.17 10.14 3.30
C ARG A 90 -13.31 8.96 2.85
N GLY A 91 -13.82 8.12 1.94
CA GLY A 91 -13.05 7.02 1.38
C GLY A 91 -11.75 7.49 0.70
N VAL A 92 -11.83 8.59 -0.06
CA VAL A 92 -10.64 9.18 -0.71
C VAL A 92 -9.71 9.84 0.30
N ILE A 93 -10.25 10.51 1.33
CA ILE A 93 -9.42 11.09 2.39
C ILE A 93 -8.63 10.00 3.11
N TYR A 94 -9.26 8.88 3.48
CA TYR A 94 -8.55 7.76 4.11
C TYR A 94 -7.49 7.17 3.19
N TRP A 95 -7.76 7.06 1.89
CA TRP A 95 -6.77 6.61 0.91
C TRP A 95 -5.56 7.56 0.83
N ILE A 96 -5.77 8.88 0.81
CA ILE A 96 -4.67 9.86 0.85
C ILE A 96 -3.89 9.76 2.16
N LEU A 97 -4.57 9.58 3.29
CA LEU A 97 -3.92 9.41 4.60
C LEU A 97 -3.07 8.12 4.66
N LEU A 98 -3.54 7.03 4.06
CA LEU A 98 -2.77 5.79 3.95
C LEU A 98 -1.52 5.98 3.09
N MET A 99 -1.63 6.68 1.95
CA MET A 99 -0.47 7.04 1.14
C MET A 99 0.52 7.90 1.94
N LEU A 100 0.04 8.88 2.70
CA LEU A 100 0.90 9.72 3.54
C LEU A 100 1.62 8.88 4.62
N ALA A 101 0.91 7.96 5.27
CA ALA A 101 1.51 7.05 6.25
C ALA A 101 2.61 6.18 5.63
N THR A 102 2.36 5.63 4.43
CA THR A 102 3.38 4.84 3.71
C THR A 102 4.59 5.69 3.32
N MET A 103 4.37 6.95 2.90
CA MET A 103 5.46 7.89 2.57
C MET A 103 6.34 8.17 3.78
N LEU A 104 5.74 8.45 4.95
CA LEU A 104 6.48 8.72 6.18
C LEU A 104 7.31 7.51 6.63
N LEU A 105 6.77 6.30 6.52
CA LEU A 105 7.52 5.07 6.80
C LEU A 105 8.68 4.87 5.83
N ASN A 106 8.49 5.14 4.54
CA ASN A 106 9.57 5.04 3.57
C ASN A 106 10.64 6.13 3.78
N ILE A 107 10.26 7.33 4.20
CA ILE A 107 11.23 8.35 4.61
C ILE A 107 12.05 7.86 5.80
N ALA A 108 11.40 7.29 6.83
CA ALA A 108 12.10 6.74 7.99
C ALA A 108 13.06 5.60 7.60
N ALA A 109 12.61 4.70 6.72
CA ALA A 109 13.42 3.62 6.17
C ALA A 109 14.61 4.15 5.35
N SER A 110 14.39 5.20 4.57
CA SER A 110 15.42 5.82 3.73
C SER A 110 16.49 6.54 4.55
N ILE A 111 16.09 7.20 5.65
CA ILE A 111 17.03 7.76 6.63
C ILE A 111 17.86 6.66 7.27
N TYR A 112 17.21 5.55 7.68
CA TYR A 112 17.89 4.41 8.28
C TYR A 112 18.88 3.74 7.32
N ALA A 113 18.52 3.61 6.04
CA ALA A 113 19.38 3.05 4.99
C ALA A 113 20.49 4.01 4.54
N GLY A 114 20.48 5.27 4.99
CA GLY A 114 21.47 6.28 4.59
C GLY A 114 21.29 6.79 3.15
N TYR A 115 20.08 6.71 2.58
CA TYR A 115 19.83 7.27 1.25
C TYR A 115 19.94 8.80 1.23
N GLY A 116 20.49 9.34 0.15
CA GLY A 116 20.70 10.77 -0.03
C GLY A 116 19.42 11.56 -0.36
N MET A 117 19.54 12.89 -0.41
CA MET A 117 18.41 13.80 -0.68
C MET A 117 17.62 13.49 -1.97
N VAL A 118 18.27 12.88 -2.96
CA VAL A 118 17.65 12.50 -4.24
C VAL A 118 16.46 11.54 -4.02
N ALA A 119 16.58 10.59 -3.09
CA ALA A 119 15.50 9.66 -2.77
C ALA A 119 14.27 10.39 -2.21
N PHE A 120 14.47 11.37 -1.32
CA PHE A 120 13.38 12.18 -0.77
C PHE A 120 12.69 13.03 -1.84
N ILE A 121 13.45 13.61 -2.77
CA ILE A 121 12.88 14.41 -3.88
C ILE A 121 12.01 13.52 -4.77
N ILE A 122 12.52 12.35 -5.17
CA ILE A 122 11.77 11.40 -6.02
C ILE A 122 10.48 10.97 -5.31
N LEU A 123 10.55 10.59 -4.03
CA LEU A 123 9.39 10.20 -3.25
C LEU A 123 8.36 11.33 -3.10
N GLY A 124 8.82 12.55 -2.86
CA GLY A 124 7.96 13.73 -2.75
C GLY A 124 7.22 14.03 -4.06
N VAL A 125 7.93 14.02 -5.19
CA VAL A 125 7.32 14.22 -6.52
C VAL A 125 6.31 13.12 -6.82
N MET A 126 6.66 11.87 -6.56
CA MET A 126 5.79 10.72 -6.78
C MET A 126 4.53 10.79 -5.92
N PHE A 127 4.64 11.23 -4.66
CA PHE A 127 3.50 11.40 -3.78
C PHE A 127 2.53 12.47 -4.31
N VAL A 128 3.04 13.62 -4.75
CA VAL A 128 2.21 14.67 -5.36
C VAL A 128 1.50 14.13 -6.60
N VAL A 129 2.23 13.49 -7.52
CA VAL A 129 1.64 12.95 -8.76
C VAL A 129 0.56 11.92 -8.48
N CYS A 130 0.81 10.98 -7.57
CA CYS A 130 -0.14 9.90 -7.27
C CYS A 130 -1.35 10.37 -6.45
N THR A 131 -1.26 11.48 -5.70
CA THR A 131 -2.40 12.01 -4.92
C THR A 131 -3.29 12.98 -5.70
N LEU A 132 -2.79 13.57 -6.79
CA LEU A 132 -3.55 14.49 -7.65
C LEU A 132 -4.93 13.95 -8.08
N PRO A 133 -5.07 12.70 -8.53
CA PRO A 133 -6.37 12.13 -8.89
C PRO A 133 -7.37 12.07 -7.74
N GLY A 134 -6.88 11.85 -6.51
CA GLY A 134 -7.70 11.87 -5.29
C GLY A 134 -8.28 13.25 -5.03
N PHE A 135 -7.44 14.30 -5.07
CA PHE A 135 -7.90 15.68 -4.91
C PHE A 135 -8.87 16.11 -6.01
N LEU A 136 -8.62 15.71 -7.26
CA LEU A 136 -9.54 15.99 -8.37
C LEU A 136 -10.88 15.26 -8.19
N PHE A 137 -10.87 14.03 -7.69
CA PHE A 137 -12.09 13.26 -7.44
C PHE A 137 -12.92 13.85 -6.30
N LEU A 138 -12.29 14.41 -5.26
CA LEU A 138 -13.00 15.12 -4.18
C LEU A 138 -13.82 16.30 -4.69
N ARG A 139 -13.36 16.96 -5.77
CA ARG A 139 -14.06 18.06 -6.44
C ARG A 139 -15.08 17.56 -7.46
N ASN A 140 -14.70 16.58 -8.28
CA ASN A 140 -15.50 16.05 -9.39
C ASN A 140 -15.55 14.52 -9.33
N GLN A 141 -16.64 13.95 -8.80
CA GLN A 141 -16.81 12.51 -8.58
C GLN A 141 -17.13 11.76 -9.88
N THR A 142 -16.18 11.72 -10.81
CA THR A 142 -16.34 11.09 -12.12
C THR A 142 -15.70 9.70 -12.16
N GLN A 143 -16.27 8.82 -12.99
CA GLN A 143 -15.76 7.44 -13.19
C GLN A 143 -14.30 7.40 -13.65
N LYS A 144 -13.92 8.33 -14.53
CA LYS A 144 -12.55 8.43 -15.05
C LYS A 144 -11.55 8.67 -13.92
N LEU A 145 -11.91 9.52 -12.96
CA LEU A 145 -11.05 9.85 -11.82
C LEU A 145 -10.97 8.70 -10.80
N SER A 146 -12.05 7.95 -10.60
CA SER A 146 -12.04 6.71 -9.80
C SER A 146 -11.05 5.67 -10.38
N LYS A 147 -11.08 5.44 -11.70
CA LYS A 147 -10.08 4.58 -12.37
C LYS A 147 -8.66 5.12 -12.25
N LEU A 148 -8.49 6.45 -12.32
CA LEU A 148 -7.18 7.06 -12.19
C LEU A 148 -6.61 6.90 -10.77
N ILE A 149 -7.45 6.89 -9.73
CA ILE A 149 -7.06 6.57 -8.35
C ILE A 149 -6.57 5.13 -8.24
N GLU A 150 -7.24 4.17 -8.87
CA GLU A 150 -6.81 2.77 -8.91
C GLU A 150 -5.42 2.64 -9.57
N TYR A 151 -5.22 3.23 -10.75
CA TYR A 151 -3.91 3.24 -11.42
C TYR A 151 -2.84 3.95 -10.61
N SER A 152 -3.19 5.05 -9.93
CA SER A 152 -2.27 5.78 -9.07
C SER A 152 -1.85 4.97 -7.85
N SER A 153 -2.76 4.15 -7.30
CA SER A 153 -2.44 3.22 -6.21
C SER A 153 -1.45 2.14 -6.64
N GLY A 154 -1.64 1.62 -7.86
CA GLY A 154 -0.70 0.70 -8.52
C GLY A 154 0.68 1.31 -8.71
N LEU A 155 0.73 2.49 -9.33
CA LEU A 155 1.96 3.23 -9.58
C LEU A 155 2.68 3.59 -8.27
N TRP A 156 1.93 4.05 -7.26
CA TRP A 156 2.43 4.34 -5.93
C TRP A 156 3.13 3.12 -5.31
N THR A 157 2.44 1.98 -5.30
CA THR A 157 2.97 0.75 -4.71
C THR A 157 4.23 0.27 -5.43
N LEU A 158 4.24 0.29 -6.76
CA LEU A 158 5.40 -0.11 -7.56
C LEU A 158 6.61 0.77 -7.27
N GLY A 159 6.45 2.10 -7.28
CA GLY A 159 7.58 2.98 -7.00
C GLY A 159 8.07 2.88 -5.56
N MET A 160 7.21 2.55 -4.59
CA MET A 160 7.62 2.28 -3.20
C MET A 160 8.50 1.02 -3.11
N TYR A 161 8.14 -0.06 -3.82
CA TYR A 161 8.97 -1.27 -3.87
C TYR A 161 10.30 -1.06 -4.60
N ILE A 162 10.31 -0.27 -5.67
CA ILE A 162 11.55 0.11 -6.35
C ILE A 162 12.39 0.98 -5.42
N SER A 163 11.82 1.94 -4.69
CA SER A 163 12.59 2.81 -3.80
C SER A 163 13.24 2.05 -2.64
N LEU A 164 12.54 1.06 -2.06
CA LEU A 164 13.01 0.36 -0.86
C LEU A 164 13.82 -0.90 -1.16
N GLY A 165 13.40 -1.70 -2.16
CA GLY A 165 14.01 -2.98 -2.48
C GLY A 165 14.78 -2.99 -3.80
N GLY A 166 14.14 -2.54 -4.88
CA GLY A 166 14.73 -2.61 -6.23
C GLY A 166 15.94 -1.70 -6.43
N GLY A 167 15.87 -0.47 -5.91
CA GLY A 167 16.87 0.58 -6.01
C GLY A 167 18.21 0.15 -5.45
N PRO A 168 18.32 -0.22 -4.15
CA PRO A 168 19.59 -0.71 -3.60
C PRO A 168 20.15 -1.93 -4.34
N MET A 169 19.30 -2.85 -4.78
CA MET A 169 19.73 -4.03 -5.52
C MET A 169 20.31 -3.67 -6.90
N ILE A 170 19.65 -2.78 -7.64
CA ILE A 170 20.11 -2.29 -8.95
C ILE A 170 21.41 -1.50 -8.78
N THR A 171 21.52 -0.64 -7.76
CA THR A 171 22.75 0.11 -7.53
C THR A 171 23.92 -0.81 -7.21
N LYS A 172 23.71 -1.88 -6.44
CA LYS A 172 24.75 -2.88 -6.20
C LYS A 172 25.13 -3.65 -7.46
N LEU A 173 24.16 -4.01 -8.31
CA LEU A 173 24.42 -4.79 -9.52
C LEU A 173 25.21 -4.02 -10.60
N PHE A 174 25.03 -2.70 -10.69
CA PHE A 174 25.65 -1.88 -11.74
C PHE A 174 26.84 -1.03 -11.27
N PHE A 175 27.02 -0.84 -9.96
CA PHE A 175 28.08 0.01 -9.39
C PHE A 175 29.02 -0.73 -8.40
N GLU A 176 28.92 -2.07 -8.27
CA GLU A 176 30.01 -2.93 -7.77
C GLU A 176 30.90 -3.44 -8.90
#